data_AF-A0A7R9V3B5-F1
#
_entry.id   AF-A0A7R9V3B5-F1
#
_cell.length_a   1.000
_cell.length_b   1.000
_cell.length_c   1.000
_cell.angle_alpha   90.00
_cell.angle_beta   90.00
_cell.angle_gamma   90.00
#
_symmetry.space_group_name_H-M   'P 1'
#
loop_
_entity.id
_entity.type
_entity.pdbx_description
1 polymer ?
#
loop_
_entity_poly.entity_id
_entity_poly.type
_entity_poly.pdbx_seq_one_letter_code
_entity_poly.pdbx_strand_id
1 'polypeptide(L)'
;TVPRAPAAAPRARPVAPGTLPAQPAAAASSPEQQDEGELKAVRVLSELGRGVSLAFGQLLREAPYLSTLQQGYCMSFDGGSRGNPGLAGAAAVLQDSQGRELAVLQASLPFGCTNNEAEYAGLCMGLMGLQYLSAAGRVCRIVGDSQLVIRQVKGEYACRKPNLRPLHEEATFLLGQLAVDSARVQHVLRNANARADELANEAIDARPAPRIDCVYVCARQGA
;
A
#
# COMPACT_ATOMS: atom_id res chain seq x y z
N THR A 1 42.37 6.74 -69.16
CA THR A 1 42.27 5.40 -68.56
C THR A 1 41.59 5.54 -67.20
N VAL A 2 40.54 4.78 -66.97
CA VAL A 2 39.48 4.98 -65.95
C VAL A 2 40.02 4.86 -64.51
N PRO A 3 39.59 5.69 -63.53
CA PRO A 3 39.96 5.52 -62.13
C PRO A 3 39.18 4.34 -61.52
N ARG A 4 39.91 3.49 -60.80
CA ARG A 4 39.43 2.26 -60.15
C ARG A 4 38.64 2.61 -58.89
N ALA A 5 37.40 2.13 -58.79
CA ALA A 5 36.53 2.31 -57.61
C ALA A 5 37.11 1.63 -56.36
N PRO A 6 36.88 2.16 -55.14
CA PRO A 6 37.36 1.56 -53.90
C PRO A 6 36.56 0.29 -53.54
N ALA A 7 37.24 -0.67 -52.93
CA ALA A 7 36.68 -1.95 -52.51
C ALA A 7 35.61 -1.76 -51.40
N ALA A 8 34.47 -2.42 -51.57
CA ALA A 8 33.39 -2.43 -50.58
C ALA A 8 33.81 -3.18 -49.30
N ALA A 9 33.57 -2.56 -48.14
CA ALA A 9 33.78 -3.17 -46.82
C ALA A 9 32.84 -4.39 -46.62
N PRO A 10 33.27 -5.41 -45.85
CA PRO A 10 32.44 -6.59 -45.60
C PRO A 10 31.20 -6.22 -44.78
N ARG A 11 30.02 -6.68 -45.23
CA ARG A 11 28.76 -6.54 -44.51
C ARG A 11 28.82 -7.30 -43.18
N ALA A 12 28.49 -6.62 -42.08
CA ALA A 12 28.33 -7.25 -40.78
C ALA A 12 27.24 -8.33 -40.83
N ARG A 13 27.52 -9.50 -40.25
CA ARG A 13 26.53 -10.58 -40.08
C ARG A 13 25.44 -10.13 -39.10
N PRO A 14 24.16 -10.46 -39.32
CA PRO A 14 23.12 -10.19 -38.36
C PRO A 14 23.36 -11.02 -37.09
N VAL A 15 23.37 -10.35 -35.94
CA VAL A 15 23.40 -11.00 -34.62
C VAL A 15 22.00 -11.57 -34.37
N ALA A 16 21.90 -12.88 -34.15
CA ALA A 16 20.64 -13.52 -33.79
C ALA A 16 20.10 -12.92 -32.47
N PRO A 17 18.78 -12.73 -32.31
CA PRO A 17 18.22 -12.26 -31.06
C PRO A 17 18.56 -13.27 -29.96
N GLY A 18 19.36 -12.84 -28.99
CA GLY A 18 19.67 -13.64 -27.81
C GLY A 18 18.39 -13.90 -27.03
N THR A 19 18.08 -15.17 -26.83
CA THR A 19 17.01 -15.62 -25.93
C THR A 19 17.35 -15.13 -24.53
N LEU A 20 16.58 -14.19 -23.98
CA LEU A 20 16.67 -13.83 -22.56
C LEU A 20 16.47 -15.11 -21.74
N PRO A 21 17.28 -15.36 -20.69
CA PRO A 21 17.05 -16.51 -19.84
C PRO A 21 15.67 -16.40 -19.21
N ALA A 22 14.86 -17.45 -19.36
CA ALA A 22 13.59 -17.57 -18.68
C ALA A 22 13.84 -17.41 -17.17
N GLN A 23 13.12 -16.50 -16.52
CA GLN A 23 13.10 -16.44 -15.07
C GLN A 23 12.61 -17.79 -14.54
N PRO A 24 13.21 -18.33 -13.47
CA PRO A 24 12.75 -19.59 -12.90
C PRO A 24 11.28 -19.45 -12.50
N ALA A 25 10.44 -20.39 -12.92
CA ALA A 25 9.07 -20.49 -12.45
C ALA A 25 9.10 -20.55 -10.92
N ALA A 26 8.42 -19.62 -10.25
CA ALA A 26 8.25 -19.66 -8.81
C ALA A 26 7.65 -21.03 -8.43
N ALA A 27 8.33 -21.76 -7.55
CA ALA A 27 7.82 -23.03 -7.06
C ALA A 27 6.41 -22.83 -6.50
N ALA A 28 5.45 -23.64 -6.94
CA ALA A 28 4.10 -23.59 -6.43
C ALA A 28 4.11 -24.00 -4.94
N SER A 29 3.55 -23.15 -4.07
CA SER A 29 3.41 -23.44 -2.64
C SER A 29 2.38 -24.55 -2.39
N SER A 30 2.61 -25.39 -1.37
CA SER A 30 1.70 -26.50 -1.03
C SER A 30 0.33 -25.98 -0.56
N PRO A 31 -0.77 -26.75 -0.67
CA PRO A 31 -2.11 -26.32 -0.23
C PRO A 31 -2.14 -25.81 1.22
N GLU A 32 -1.45 -26.50 2.14
CA GLU A 32 -1.36 -26.11 3.55
C GLU A 32 -0.72 -24.72 3.73
N GLN A 33 0.33 -24.41 2.96
CA GLN A 33 0.99 -23.09 2.99
C GLN A 33 0.11 -22.00 2.40
N GLN A 34 -0.80 -22.35 1.46
CA GLN A 34 -1.76 -21.40 0.90
C GLN A 34 -2.81 -21.04 1.96
N ASP A 35 -3.37 -22.04 2.65
CA ASP A 35 -4.35 -21.85 3.71
C ASP A 35 -3.79 -21.03 4.89
N GLU A 36 -2.56 -21.31 5.32
CA GLU A 36 -1.89 -20.54 6.39
C GLU A 36 -1.67 -19.07 6.01
N GLY A 37 -1.25 -18.83 4.77
CA GLY A 37 -1.04 -17.48 4.25
C GLY A 37 -2.33 -16.65 4.24
N GLU A 38 -3.41 -17.26 3.74
CA GLU A 38 -4.73 -16.62 3.69
C GLU A 38 -5.29 -16.36 5.09
N LEU A 39 -5.18 -17.33 6.00
CA LEU A 39 -5.65 -17.18 7.37
C LEU A 39 -4.91 -16.04 8.11
N LYS A 40 -3.59 -15.92 7.90
CA LYS A 40 -2.80 -14.82 8.44
C LYS A 40 -3.28 -13.47 7.91
N ALA A 41 -3.52 -13.35 6.61
CA ALA A 41 -4.03 -12.13 5.99
C ALA A 41 -5.41 -11.74 6.53
N VAL A 42 -6.33 -12.71 6.67
CA VAL A 42 -7.66 -12.48 7.28
C VAL A 42 -7.54 -12.02 8.73
N ARG A 43 -6.61 -12.59 9.50
CA ARG A 43 -6.37 -12.14 10.88
C ARG A 43 -5.88 -10.70 10.94
N VAL A 44 -4.94 -10.32 10.07
CA VAL A 44 -4.46 -8.93 9.95
C VAL A 44 -5.64 -7.99 9.67
N LEU A 45 -6.47 -8.30 8.66
CA LEU A 45 -7.64 -7.49 8.33
C LEU A 45 -8.63 -7.35 9.49
N SER A 46 -8.91 -8.45 10.19
CA SER A 46 -9.81 -8.46 11.35
C SER A 46 -9.29 -7.59 12.49
N GLU A 47 -7.99 -7.65 12.77
CA GLU A 47 -7.34 -6.81 13.77
C GLU A 47 -7.40 -5.34 13.34
N LEU A 48 -7.02 -5.01 12.09
CA LEU A 48 -7.07 -3.67 11.53
C LEU A 48 -8.46 -3.05 11.62
N GLY A 49 -9.49 -3.75 11.16
CA GLY A 49 -10.87 -3.26 11.18
C GLY A 49 -11.35 -2.91 12.59
N ARG A 50 -11.01 -3.73 13.61
CA ARG A 50 -11.32 -3.41 15.02
C ARG A 50 -10.56 -2.17 15.50
N GLY A 51 -9.27 -2.09 15.21
CA GLY A 51 -8.42 -0.96 15.62
C GLY A 51 -8.89 0.36 15.02
N VAL A 52 -9.11 0.39 13.70
CA VAL A 52 -9.62 1.57 12.98
C VAL A 52 -11.00 1.98 13.51
N SER A 53 -11.90 1.02 13.73
CA SER A 53 -13.24 1.30 14.26
C SER A 53 -13.21 1.95 15.64
N LEU A 54 -12.39 1.45 16.56
CA LEU A 54 -12.21 2.04 17.89
C LEU A 54 -11.63 3.45 17.80
N ALA A 55 -10.59 3.64 16.98
CA ALA A 55 -9.91 4.90 16.81
C ALA A 55 -10.81 5.98 16.22
N PHE A 56 -11.49 5.69 15.11
CA PHE A 56 -12.42 6.64 14.51
C PHE A 56 -13.67 6.85 15.35
N GLY A 57 -14.12 5.83 16.09
CA GLY A 57 -15.19 5.99 17.07
C GLY A 57 -14.85 7.03 18.14
N GLN A 58 -13.60 7.07 18.62
CA GLN A 58 -13.13 8.11 19.52
C GLN A 58 -12.95 9.45 18.80
N LEU A 59 -12.24 9.46 17.68
CA LEU A 59 -11.95 10.68 16.91
C LEU A 59 -13.23 11.44 16.54
N LEU A 60 -14.25 10.74 16.05
CA LEU A 60 -15.52 11.38 15.63
C LEU A 60 -16.39 11.81 16.81
N ARG A 61 -16.18 11.29 18.03
CA ARG A 61 -16.79 11.85 19.25
C ARG A 61 -16.16 13.18 19.64
N GLU A 62 -14.84 13.30 19.49
CA GLU A 62 -14.08 14.51 19.83
C GLU A 62 -14.14 15.59 18.73
N ALA A 63 -14.18 15.17 17.47
CA ALA A 63 -14.15 16.02 16.29
C ALA A 63 -15.23 15.60 15.26
N PRO A 64 -16.53 15.73 15.59
CA PRO A 64 -17.63 15.26 14.73
C PRO A 64 -17.69 15.95 13.36
N TYR A 65 -17.10 17.14 13.22
CA TYR A 65 -17.06 17.88 11.96
C TYR A 65 -16.25 17.15 10.86
N LEU A 66 -15.36 16.22 11.23
CA LEU A 66 -14.51 15.51 10.26
C LEU A 66 -15.32 14.64 9.28
N SER A 67 -16.49 14.13 9.69
CA SER A 67 -17.37 13.34 8.83
C SER A 67 -18.18 14.19 7.83
N THR A 68 -18.35 15.49 8.11
CA THR A 68 -19.16 16.41 7.30
C THR A 68 -18.34 17.25 6.31
N LEU A 69 -17.01 17.15 6.35
CA LEU A 69 -16.10 17.89 5.46
C LEU A 69 -16.40 17.61 3.98
N GLN A 70 -16.86 18.61 3.24
CA GLN A 70 -17.08 18.52 1.79
C GLN A 70 -15.78 18.78 1.00
N GLN A 71 -14.69 18.11 1.38
CA GLN A 71 -13.35 18.35 0.83
C GLN A 71 -12.83 17.13 0.06
N GLY A 72 -11.79 17.35 -0.74
CA GLY A 72 -10.96 16.25 -1.23
C GLY A 72 -10.01 15.75 -0.15
N TYR A 73 -9.61 14.49 -0.25
CA TYR A 73 -8.67 13.83 0.66
C TYR A 73 -7.41 13.41 -0.08
N CYS A 74 -6.29 13.46 0.62
CA CYS A 74 -5.06 12.77 0.24
C CYS A 74 -4.76 11.72 1.30
N MET A 75 -4.49 10.49 0.88
CA MET A 75 -4.09 9.40 1.75
C MET A 75 -2.72 8.91 1.30
N SER A 76 -1.75 8.93 2.20
CA SER A 76 -0.49 8.20 2.03
C SER A 76 -0.50 6.93 2.87
N PHE A 77 0.11 5.87 2.39
CA PHE A 77 0.28 4.63 3.13
C PHE A 77 1.70 4.08 2.94
N ASP A 78 2.16 3.32 3.92
CA ASP A 78 3.40 2.55 3.82
C ASP A 78 3.33 1.33 4.76
N GLY A 79 4.19 0.35 4.53
CA GLY A 79 4.42 -0.75 5.45
C GLY A 79 5.78 -1.40 5.25
N GLY A 80 6.38 -1.80 6.37
CA GLY A 80 7.73 -2.36 6.40
C GLY A 80 7.78 -3.70 7.12
N SER A 81 8.76 -4.53 6.75
CA SER A 81 9.11 -5.76 7.48
C SER A 81 10.62 -5.91 7.68
N ARG A 82 11.04 -6.11 8.93
CA ARG A 82 12.41 -6.49 9.31
C ARG A 82 12.52 -8.02 9.35
N GLY A 83 13.15 -8.59 8.31
CA GLY A 83 13.39 -10.04 8.19
C GLY A 83 12.60 -10.76 7.09
N ASN A 84 11.63 -10.09 6.45
CA ASN A 84 10.83 -10.50 5.27
C ASN A 84 10.76 -12.03 4.97
N PRO A 85 10.00 -12.83 5.75
CA PRO A 85 9.04 -12.41 6.77
C PRO A 85 9.68 -12.16 8.16
N GLY A 86 9.11 -11.23 8.93
CA GLY A 86 9.61 -10.92 10.27
C GLY A 86 8.75 -9.93 11.04
N LEU A 87 9.37 -9.05 11.82
CA LEU A 87 8.68 -7.98 12.53
C LEU A 87 8.19 -6.96 11.51
N ALA A 88 6.92 -6.58 11.56
CA ALA A 88 6.35 -5.70 10.55
C ALA A 88 5.43 -4.66 11.17
N GLY A 89 5.28 -3.55 10.45
CA GLY A 89 4.45 -2.42 10.83
C GLY A 89 3.88 -1.76 9.58
N ALA A 90 2.75 -1.11 9.75
CA ALA A 90 2.00 -0.44 8.70
C ALA A 90 1.54 0.92 9.19
N ALA A 91 1.40 1.87 8.26
CA ALA A 91 0.92 3.20 8.53
C ALA A 91 0.06 3.76 7.40
N ALA A 92 -0.81 4.70 7.76
CA ALA A 92 -1.53 5.54 6.81
C ALA A 92 -1.74 6.94 7.39
N VAL A 93 -1.63 7.96 6.55
CA VAL A 93 -1.86 9.36 6.90
C VAL A 93 -3.00 9.88 6.04
N LEU A 94 -4.06 10.37 6.68
CA LEU A 94 -5.20 10.99 6.02
C LEU A 94 -5.09 12.50 6.13
N GLN A 95 -5.13 13.18 4.99
CA GLN A 95 -5.02 14.62 4.88
C GLN A 95 -6.20 15.21 4.12
N ASP A 96 -6.50 16.48 4.37
CA ASP A 96 -7.39 17.24 3.51
C ASP A 96 -6.67 17.76 2.24
N SER A 97 -7.42 18.49 1.41
CA SER A 97 -6.90 19.10 0.18
C SER A 97 -5.81 20.17 0.40
N GLN A 98 -5.63 20.64 1.63
CA GLN A 98 -4.58 21.60 2.00
C GLN A 98 -3.35 20.90 2.59
N GLY A 99 -3.36 19.57 2.68
CA GLY A 99 -2.27 18.78 3.27
C GLY A 99 -2.29 18.76 4.80
N ARG A 100 -3.37 19.22 5.45
CA ARG A 100 -3.50 19.13 6.91
C ARG A 100 -3.83 17.70 7.29
N GLU A 101 -3.06 17.12 8.21
CA GLU A 101 -3.34 15.79 8.76
C GLU A 101 -4.66 15.81 9.54
N LEU A 102 -5.60 14.98 9.11
CA LEU A 102 -6.89 14.77 9.76
C LEU A 102 -6.85 13.57 10.69
N ALA A 103 -6.09 12.54 10.31
CA ALA A 103 -5.86 11.34 11.08
C ALA A 103 -4.55 10.67 10.68
N VAL A 104 -3.87 10.09 11.65
CA VAL A 104 -2.70 9.25 11.47
C VAL A 104 -3.03 7.87 12.04
N LEU A 105 -2.69 6.82 11.30
CA LEU A 105 -2.93 5.43 11.67
C LEU A 105 -1.61 4.71 11.60
N GLN A 106 -1.30 3.95 12.64
CA GLN A 106 -0.11 3.10 12.69
C GLN A 106 -0.45 1.78 13.39
N ALA A 107 0.20 0.71 12.99
CA ALA A 107 -0.10 -0.63 13.46
C ALA A 107 1.13 -1.54 13.42
N SER A 108 1.48 -2.15 14.56
CA SER A 108 2.38 -3.29 14.55
C SER A 108 1.61 -4.54 14.11
N LEU A 109 2.18 -5.27 13.17
CA LEU A 109 1.57 -6.46 12.58
C LEU A 109 2.03 -7.73 13.31
N PRO A 110 1.30 -8.85 13.16
CA PRO A 110 1.75 -10.15 13.64
C PRO A 110 3.16 -10.50 13.12
N PHE A 111 3.94 -11.19 13.95
CA PHE A 111 5.24 -11.69 13.53
C PHE A 111 5.11 -12.62 12.32
N GLY A 112 6.06 -12.54 11.39
CA GLY A 112 6.05 -13.34 10.17
C GLY A 112 5.31 -12.68 9.01
N CYS A 113 5.01 -11.39 9.10
CA CYS A 113 4.57 -10.60 7.96
C CYS A 113 5.76 -10.22 7.06
N THR A 114 5.55 -10.34 5.75
CA THR A 114 6.42 -9.90 4.67
C THR A 114 6.24 -8.40 4.41
N ASN A 115 7.16 -7.80 3.65
CA ASN A 115 7.06 -6.39 3.28
C ASN A 115 5.76 -6.09 2.53
N ASN A 116 5.42 -6.91 1.53
CA ASN A 116 4.21 -6.69 0.73
C ASN A 116 2.91 -6.85 1.56
N GLU A 117 2.89 -7.75 2.54
CA GLU A 117 1.75 -7.86 3.47
C GLU A 117 1.61 -6.60 4.31
N ALA A 118 2.72 -6.01 4.75
CA ALA A 118 2.73 -4.77 5.51
C ALA A 118 2.24 -3.57 4.69
N GLU A 119 2.71 -3.45 3.46
CA GLU A 119 2.30 -2.41 2.50
C GLU A 119 0.79 -2.46 2.22
N TYR A 120 0.26 -3.65 1.98
CA TYR A 120 -1.19 -3.86 1.84
C TYR A 120 -1.95 -3.53 3.14
N ALA A 121 -1.40 -3.90 4.29
CA ALA A 121 -2.01 -3.57 5.58
C ALA A 121 -2.11 -2.05 5.77
N GLY A 122 -1.07 -1.28 5.38
CA GLY A 122 -1.10 0.18 5.38
C GLY A 122 -2.19 0.74 4.47
N LEU A 123 -2.28 0.23 3.24
CA LEU A 123 -3.32 0.61 2.29
C LEU A 123 -4.73 0.35 2.83
N CYS A 124 -5.01 -0.88 3.29
CA CYS A 124 -6.32 -1.26 3.82
C CYS A 124 -6.71 -0.40 5.04
N MET A 125 -5.76 -0.18 5.95
CA MET A 125 -5.98 0.64 7.15
C MET A 125 -6.36 2.09 6.78
N GLY A 126 -5.66 2.71 5.83
CA GLY A 126 -5.99 4.04 5.34
C GLY A 126 -7.35 4.11 4.66
N LEU A 127 -7.68 3.12 3.82
CA LEU A 127 -8.97 3.05 3.13
C LEU A 127 -10.15 2.89 4.11
N MET A 128 -10.00 2.06 5.14
CA MET A 128 -11.00 1.95 6.21
C MET A 128 -11.19 3.30 6.92
N GLY A 129 -10.10 4.03 7.20
CA GLY A 129 -10.20 5.37 7.78
C GLY A 129 -10.93 6.38 6.89
N LEU A 130 -10.71 6.34 5.57
CA LEU A 130 -11.45 7.16 4.61
C LEU A 130 -12.97 6.88 4.62
N GLN A 131 -13.39 5.63 4.86
CA GLN A 131 -14.82 5.30 5.02
C GLN A 131 -15.43 6.02 6.22
N TYR A 132 -14.73 6.05 7.37
CA TYR A 132 -15.20 6.78 8.56
C TYR A 132 -15.29 8.29 8.36
N LEU A 133 -14.43 8.86 7.50
CA LEU A 133 -14.51 10.27 7.11
C LEU A 133 -15.63 10.56 6.08
N SER A 134 -16.44 9.56 5.73
CA SER A 134 -17.48 9.66 4.70
C SER A 134 -16.91 10.12 3.34
N ALA A 135 -15.71 9.65 3.00
CA ALA A 135 -15.01 10.06 1.77
C ALA A 135 -15.59 9.46 0.48
N ALA A 136 -16.62 8.61 0.58
CA ALA A 136 -17.26 7.98 -0.57
C ALA A 136 -17.80 9.03 -1.57
N GLY A 137 -17.42 8.87 -2.84
CA GLY A 137 -17.80 9.81 -3.91
C GLY A 137 -17.07 11.16 -3.87
N ARG A 138 -16.17 11.36 -2.90
CA ARG A 138 -15.33 12.56 -2.81
C ARG A 138 -14.00 12.35 -3.55
N VAL A 139 -13.36 13.47 -3.91
CA VAL A 139 -12.04 13.48 -4.56
C VAL A 139 -10.99 12.90 -3.61
N CYS A 140 -10.62 11.64 -3.77
CA CYS A 140 -9.52 11.02 -3.01
C CYS A 140 -8.29 10.87 -3.90
N ARG A 141 -7.11 11.19 -3.38
CA ARG A 141 -5.81 10.81 -3.96
C ARG A 141 -5.15 9.82 -3.01
N ILE A 142 -4.70 8.69 -3.52
CA ILE A 142 -4.05 7.64 -2.74
C ILE A 142 -2.63 7.49 -3.25
N VAL A 143 -1.65 7.58 -2.35
CA VAL A 143 -0.23 7.48 -2.69
C VAL A 143 0.47 6.47 -1.79
N GLY A 144 1.44 5.77 -2.38
CA GLY A 144 2.38 4.89 -1.69
C GLY A 144 3.57 4.61 -2.60
N ASP A 145 4.67 4.11 -2.06
CA ASP A 145 5.90 3.81 -2.82
C ASP A 145 6.04 2.33 -3.19
N SER A 146 5.09 1.47 -2.78
CA SER A 146 5.03 0.08 -3.24
C SER A 146 4.46 -0.05 -4.65
N GLN A 147 5.34 -0.11 -5.65
CA GLN A 147 4.95 -0.30 -7.05
C GLN A 147 4.12 -1.58 -7.26
N LEU A 148 4.41 -2.66 -6.53
CA LEU A 148 3.67 -3.92 -6.64
C LEU A 148 2.22 -3.76 -6.16
N VAL A 149 2.01 -3.19 -4.98
CA VAL A 149 0.66 -2.99 -4.42
C VAL A 149 -0.14 -2.07 -5.34
N ILE A 150 0.43 -0.92 -5.73
CA ILE A 150 -0.23 0.05 -6.62
C ILE A 150 -0.65 -0.60 -7.94
N ARG A 151 0.23 -1.38 -8.58
CA ARG A 151 -0.09 -2.04 -9.85
C ARG A 151 -1.15 -3.14 -9.70
N GLN A 152 -1.15 -3.87 -8.57
CA GLN A 152 -2.14 -4.92 -8.33
C GLN A 152 -3.54 -4.36 -8.06
N VAL A 153 -3.67 -3.30 -7.26
CA VAL A 153 -4.99 -2.69 -6.98
C VAL A 153 -5.55 -1.93 -8.18
N LYS A 154 -4.69 -1.47 -9.09
CA LYS A 154 -5.09 -0.92 -10.41
C LYS A 154 -5.47 -2.01 -11.43
N GLY A 155 -5.31 -3.29 -11.10
CA GLY A 155 -5.57 -4.40 -12.00
C GLY A 155 -4.52 -4.59 -13.10
N GLU A 156 -3.40 -3.85 -13.05
CA GLU A 156 -2.30 -3.99 -14.02
C GLU A 156 -1.57 -5.31 -13.81
N TYR A 157 -1.43 -5.74 -12.54
CA TYR A 157 -0.82 -7.01 -12.14
C TYR A 157 -1.82 -7.91 -11.42
N ALA A 158 -1.76 -9.22 -11.69
CA ALA A 158 -2.55 -10.20 -10.96
C ALA A 158 -1.96 -10.44 -9.55
N CYS A 159 -2.83 -10.46 -8.54
CA CYS A 159 -2.48 -10.93 -7.20
C CYS A 159 -2.73 -12.44 -7.10
N ARG A 160 -1.66 -13.25 -7.22
CA ARG A 160 -1.73 -14.72 -7.18
C ARG A 160 -1.23 -15.33 -5.88
N LYS A 161 -0.60 -14.54 -5.01
CA LYS A 161 -0.02 -15.05 -3.78
C LYS A 161 -1.15 -15.21 -2.75
N PRO A 162 -1.37 -16.42 -2.18
CA PRO A 162 -2.46 -16.66 -1.23
C PRO A 162 -2.42 -15.69 -0.05
N ASN A 163 -1.22 -15.44 0.49
CA ASN A 163 -1.02 -14.54 1.61
C ASN A 163 -1.27 -13.05 1.31
N LEU A 164 -1.39 -12.66 0.04
CA LEU A 164 -1.74 -11.31 -0.38
C LEU A 164 -3.19 -11.21 -0.90
N ARG A 165 -3.81 -12.33 -1.26
CA ARG A 165 -5.10 -12.36 -1.94
C ARG A 165 -6.22 -11.77 -1.08
N PRO A 166 -6.40 -12.13 0.21
CA PRO A 166 -7.41 -11.48 1.05
C PRO A 166 -7.18 -9.98 1.23
N LEU A 167 -5.91 -9.55 1.36
CA LEU A 167 -5.57 -8.13 1.50
C LEU A 167 -5.87 -7.34 0.21
N HIS A 168 -5.57 -7.93 -0.95
CA HIS A 168 -5.87 -7.34 -2.25
C HIS A 168 -7.36 -7.25 -2.54
N GLU A 169 -8.11 -8.31 -2.21
CA GLU A 169 -9.57 -8.35 -2.32
C GLU A 169 -10.21 -7.26 -1.44
N GLU A 170 -9.79 -7.13 -0.19
CA GLU A 170 -10.27 -6.09 0.71
C GLU A 170 -9.93 -4.68 0.20
N ALA A 171 -8.68 -4.42 -0.20
CA ALA A 171 -8.28 -3.11 -0.73
C ALA A 171 -9.11 -2.73 -1.97
N THR A 172 -9.32 -3.68 -2.88
CA THR A 172 -10.12 -3.46 -4.11
C THR A 172 -11.59 -3.22 -3.77
N PHE A 173 -12.15 -3.96 -2.81
CA PHE A 173 -13.51 -3.75 -2.31
C PHE A 173 -13.67 -2.35 -1.71
N LEU A 174 -12.77 -1.94 -0.82
CA LEU A 174 -12.82 -0.62 -0.17
C LEU A 174 -12.67 0.53 -1.18
N LEU A 175 -11.78 0.40 -2.17
CA LEU A 175 -11.64 1.36 -3.28
C LEU A 175 -12.95 1.52 -4.06
N GLY A 176 -13.63 0.40 -4.36
CA GLY A 176 -14.93 0.39 -5.00
C GLY A 176 -16.01 1.09 -4.17
N GLN A 177 -16.09 0.78 -2.87
CA GLN A 177 -17.03 1.41 -1.94
C GLN A 177 -16.81 2.92 -1.81
N LEU A 178 -15.56 3.38 -1.91
CA LEU A 178 -15.21 4.79 -1.88
C LEU A 178 -15.38 5.49 -3.24
N ALA A 179 -15.68 4.74 -4.31
CA ALA A 179 -15.72 5.21 -5.70
C ALA A 179 -14.41 5.89 -6.15
N VAL A 180 -13.27 5.34 -5.73
CA VAL A 180 -11.95 5.87 -6.11
C VAL A 180 -11.56 5.34 -7.49
N ASP A 181 -11.37 6.25 -8.43
CA ASP A 181 -10.79 5.90 -9.74
C ASP A 181 -9.34 5.41 -9.57
N SER A 182 -9.01 4.31 -10.24
CA SER A 182 -7.65 3.77 -10.36
C SER A 182 -6.59 4.82 -10.73
N ALA A 183 -6.93 5.85 -11.50
CA ALA A 183 -6.01 6.94 -11.89
C ALA A 183 -5.56 7.81 -10.70
N ARG A 184 -6.30 7.74 -9.59
CA ARG A 184 -6.02 8.47 -8.34
C ARG A 184 -5.18 7.66 -7.36
N VAL A 185 -4.92 6.39 -7.66
CA VAL A 185 -4.00 5.53 -6.93
C VAL A 185 -2.64 5.61 -7.62
N GLN A 186 -1.66 6.26 -6.96
CA GLN A 186 -0.43 6.68 -7.61
C GLN A 186 0.79 6.21 -6.83
N HIS A 187 1.77 5.69 -7.57
CA HIS A 187 3.08 5.44 -7.03
C HIS A 187 3.84 6.76 -6.86
N VAL A 188 4.46 6.96 -5.69
CA VAL A 188 5.37 8.07 -5.43
C VAL A 188 6.75 7.55 -5.06
N LEU A 189 7.78 8.39 -5.17
CA LEU A 189 9.10 8.03 -4.67
C LEU A 189 9.09 8.04 -3.13
N ARG A 190 9.91 7.19 -2.52
CA ARG A 190 9.97 7.03 -1.05
C ARG A 190 10.20 8.34 -0.28
N ASN A 191 11.00 9.26 -0.82
CA ASN A 191 11.20 10.58 -0.22
C ASN A 191 9.92 11.43 -0.15
N ALA A 192 8.97 11.21 -1.05
CA ALA A 192 7.65 11.84 -1.05
C ALA A 192 6.63 11.09 -0.18
N ASN A 193 6.98 9.92 0.36
CA ASN A 193 6.17 9.10 1.27
C ASN A 193 6.75 9.05 2.69
N ALA A 194 7.73 9.91 3.00
CA ALA A 194 8.56 9.80 4.21
C ALA A 194 7.78 9.78 5.53
N ARG A 195 6.63 10.46 5.59
CA ARG A 195 5.80 10.49 6.81
C ARG A 195 5.16 9.14 7.10
N ALA A 196 4.63 8.46 6.08
CA ALA A 196 4.06 7.13 6.25
C ALA A 196 5.16 6.10 6.56
N ASP A 197 6.33 6.23 5.94
CA ASP A 197 7.51 5.39 6.20
C ASP A 197 8.02 5.52 7.64
N GLU A 198 8.14 6.75 8.15
CA GLU A 198 8.51 7.02 9.54
C GLU A 198 7.55 6.31 10.51
N LEU A 199 6.24 6.51 10.32
CA LEU A 199 5.20 5.92 11.17
C LEU A 199 5.16 4.39 11.09
N ALA A 200 5.39 3.81 9.91
CA ALA A 200 5.46 2.36 9.76
C ALA A 200 6.66 1.79 10.51
N ASN A 201 7.81 2.48 10.50
CA ASN A 201 9.00 2.09 11.26
C ASN A 201 8.81 2.27 12.77
N GLU A 202 8.19 3.36 13.22
CA GLU A 202 7.81 3.55 14.62
C GLU A 202 6.92 2.40 15.11
N ALA A 203 5.95 1.98 14.30
CA ALA A 203 5.09 0.86 14.61
C ALA A 203 5.85 -0.47 14.71
N ILE A 204 6.93 -0.66 13.93
CA ILE A 204 7.81 -1.83 14.08
C ILE A 204 8.55 -1.78 15.43
N ASP A 205 9.01 -0.59 15.83
CA ASP A 205 9.84 -0.38 17.03
C ASP A 205 9.07 -0.36 18.35
N ALA A 206 7.79 0.04 18.33
CA ALA A 206 7.01 0.26 19.54
C ALA A 206 6.79 -1.00 20.41
N ARG A 207 7.16 -2.22 19.98
CA ARG A 207 6.66 -3.47 20.59
C ARG A 207 7.57 -4.70 20.54
N PRO A 208 7.21 -5.70 21.38
CA PRO A 208 7.28 -7.12 21.01
C PRO A 208 5.92 -7.87 20.98
N ALA A 209 4.77 -7.21 20.74
CA ALA A 209 3.44 -7.88 20.61
C ALA A 209 2.58 -7.22 19.53
N PRO A 210 1.54 -7.83 18.93
CA PRO A 210 0.64 -7.15 17.96
C PRO A 210 -0.47 -6.36 18.66
N ARG A 211 -0.61 -5.05 18.41
CA ARG A 211 -1.81 -4.23 18.67
C ARG A 211 -1.67 -3.08 17.69
N ILE A 212 -2.80 -2.66 17.19
CA ILE A 212 -2.91 -1.45 16.40
C ILE A 212 -3.04 -0.32 17.41
N ASP A 213 -1.93 0.38 17.64
CA ASP A 213 -1.94 1.61 18.40
C ASP A 213 -2.27 2.73 17.40
N CYS A 214 -3.57 2.99 17.19
CA CYS A 214 -3.98 4.16 16.42
C CYS A 214 -3.55 5.41 17.16
N VAL A 215 -2.45 6.03 16.73
CA VAL A 215 -1.98 7.29 17.28
C VAL A 215 -2.75 8.44 16.66
N TYR A 216 -3.73 8.91 17.42
CA TYR A 216 -4.33 10.23 17.32
C TYR A 216 -3.28 11.35 17.24
N VAL A 217 -3.48 12.34 16.38
CA VAL A 217 -3.14 13.73 16.72
C VAL A 217 -4.25 14.71 16.31
N CYS A 218 -4.63 15.48 17.32
CA CYS A 218 -5.71 16.45 17.45
C CYS A 218 -5.73 17.60 16.43
N ALA A 219 -6.93 18.17 16.28
CA ALA A 219 -7.16 19.53 15.82
C ALA A 219 -6.23 20.57 16.49
N ARG A 220 -5.65 21.44 15.67
CA ARG A 220 -5.77 22.88 15.90
C ARG A 220 -6.23 23.57 14.63
N GLN A 221 -7.51 23.94 14.61
CA GLN A 221 -7.85 25.26 14.08
C GLN A 221 -7.05 26.27 14.90
N GLY A 222 -6.23 27.08 14.23
CA GLY A 222 -5.48 28.16 14.82
C GLY A 222 -5.52 29.37 13.91
N ALA A 223 -6.42 30.30 14.27
CA ALA A 223 -6.61 31.68 13.80
C ALA A 223 -7.04 31.89 12.34
#